data_AF-A0A928MRI1-F1
#
_entry.id   AF-A0A928MRI1-F1
#
_cell.length_a   1.000
_cell.length_b   1.000
_cell.length_c   1.000
_cell.angle_alpha   90.00
_cell.angle_beta   90.00
_cell.angle_gamma   90.00
#
_symmetry.space_group_name_H-M   'P 1'
#
loop_
_entity.id
_entity.type
_entity.pdbx_description
1 polymer ?
#
loop_
_entity_poly.entity_id
_entity_poly.type
_entity_poly.pdbx_seq_one_letter_code
_entity_poly.pdbx_strand_id
1 'polypeptide(L)'
;MNETNNKKPFAGRRVLVAALAVVLTLALAVGAMAAAGVFNMRIREADPEETFAGPLEPEMGMPIRWDGAKLVFTFDGPAECQKIHFKPGYMPYDIAPGLSWEEDGGWYGRITCEGTDGCASGQPCLIEARYAPQFVDGGSLLLLYSDDVSDIIEEEWNGYRILKFGSHKANPNFPGGEHDVDACYYIMYQPEQGYILTLSSFEGNLDTLEQIAKSLEIEPTAETVSSADWHDHNEFMDCGVG
;
A
#
# COMPACT_ATOMS: atom_id res chain seq x y z
N MET A 1 -60.76 -22.41 -42.78
CA MET A 1 -60.01 -22.62 -41.53
C MET A 1 -58.57 -22.95 -41.89
N ASN A 2 -57.63 -22.39 -41.12
CA ASN A 2 -56.15 -22.49 -41.15
C ASN A 2 -55.41 -21.37 -41.87
N GLU A 3 -55.22 -20.26 -41.15
CA GLU A 3 -54.05 -19.40 -41.28
C GLU A 3 -52.91 -19.96 -40.43
N THR A 4 -51.80 -20.34 -41.07
CA THR A 4 -50.54 -20.70 -40.42
C THR A 4 -49.74 -19.44 -40.09
N ASN A 5 -49.68 -19.11 -38.80
CA ASN A 5 -48.97 -17.94 -38.28
C ASN A 5 -47.46 -18.27 -38.15
N ASN A 6 -46.66 -17.80 -39.10
CA ASN A 6 -45.22 -18.07 -39.17
C ASN A 6 -44.46 -17.02 -38.33
N LYS A 7 -44.22 -17.31 -37.04
CA LYS A 7 -43.40 -16.45 -36.17
C LYS A 7 -41.91 -16.72 -36.45
N LYS A 8 -41.24 -15.79 -37.13
CA LYS A 8 -39.78 -15.76 -37.24
C LYS A 8 -39.16 -15.66 -35.84
N PRO A 9 -38.19 -16.50 -35.47
CA PRO A 9 -37.49 -16.37 -34.19
C PRO A 9 -36.62 -15.11 -34.21
N PHE A 10 -36.84 -14.23 -33.22
CA PHE A 10 -36.11 -12.97 -33.01
C PHE A 10 -34.61 -13.23 -32.83
N ALA A 11 -33.80 -12.92 -33.86
CA ALA A 11 -32.34 -13.03 -33.84
C ALA A 11 -31.67 -12.17 -32.74
N GLY A 12 -32.30 -11.06 -32.32
CA GLY A 12 -31.77 -10.17 -31.29
C GLY A 12 -31.67 -10.78 -29.89
N ARG A 13 -32.47 -11.81 -29.59
CA ARG A 13 -32.47 -12.46 -28.25
C ARG A 13 -31.22 -13.32 -28.04
N ARG A 14 -30.60 -13.83 -29.11
CA ARG A 14 -29.38 -14.63 -29.04
C ARG A 14 -28.13 -13.75 -28.85
N VAL A 15 -28.11 -12.59 -29.48
CA VAL A 15 -27.01 -11.61 -29.34
C VAL A 15 -26.98 -11.01 -27.93
N LEU A 16 -28.15 -10.67 -27.37
CA LEU A 16 -28.25 -10.12 -26.02
C LEU A 16 -27.80 -11.11 -24.94
N VAL A 17 -28.17 -12.40 -25.09
CA VAL A 17 -27.76 -13.47 -24.15
C VAL A 17 -26.26 -13.74 -24.24
N ALA A 18 -25.68 -13.68 -25.45
CA ALA A 18 -24.23 -13.84 -25.63
C ALA A 18 -23.45 -12.66 -25.02
N ALA A 19 -23.91 -11.42 -25.21
CA ALA A 19 -23.29 -10.25 -24.60
C ALA A 19 -23.38 -10.29 -23.06
N LEU A 20 -24.53 -10.69 -22.51
CA LEU A 20 -24.70 -10.86 -21.07
C LEU A 20 -23.80 -11.96 -20.52
N ALA A 21 -23.66 -13.09 -21.24
CA ALA A 21 -22.78 -14.18 -20.85
C ALA A 21 -21.31 -13.76 -20.84
N VAL A 22 -20.87 -12.97 -21.81
CA VAL A 22 -19.49 -12.43 -21.86
C VAL A 22 -19.22 -11.48 -20.70
N VAL A 23 -20.13 -10.55 -20.40
CA VAL A 23 -20.03 -9.65 -19.24
C VAL A 23 -20.04 -10.45 -17.93
N LEU A 24 -20.86 -11.50 -17.84
CA LEU A 24 -20.90 -12.37 -16.65
C LEU A 24 -19.60 -13.17 -16.49
N THR A 25 -19.00 -13.70 -17.57
CA THR A 25 -17.69 -14.37 -17.49
C THR A 25 -16.55 -13.41 -17.20
N LEU A 26 -16.60 -12.15 -17.67
CA LEU A 26 -15.64 -11.12 -17.29
C LEU A 26 -15.78 -10.76 -15.80
N ALA A 27 -17.00 -10.57 -15.31
CA ALA A 27 -17.26 -10.33 -13.89
C ALA A 27 -16.88 -11.53 -13.01
N LEU A 28 -17.10 -12.76 -13.48
CA LEU A 28 -16.70 -14.00 -12.80
C LEU A 28 -15.19 -14.23 -12.89
N ALA A 29 -14.50 -13.79 -13.94
CA ALA A 29 -13.04 -13.86 -14.02
C ALA A 29 -12.38 -12.88 -13.04
N VAL A 30 -12.96 -11.69 -12.86
CA VAL A 30 -12.55 -10.75 -11.80
C VAL A 30 -12.86 -11.33 -10.41
N GLY A 31 -14.04 -11.92 -10.22
CA GLY A 31 -14.43 -12.53 -8.93
C GLY A 31 -13.74 -13.86 -8.58
N ALA A 32 -13.29 -14.64 -9.56
CA ALA A 32 -12.59 -15.91 -9.33
C ALA A 32 -11.11 -15.71 -8.95
N MET A 33 -10.50 -14.58 -9.33
CA MET A 33 -9.18 -14.20 -8.81
C MET A 33 -9.22 -13.81 -7.32
N ALA A 34 -10.38 -13.40 -6.80
CA ALA A 34 -10.57 -13.12 -5.37
C ALA A 34 -10.69 -14.40 -4.49
N ALA A 35 -10.81 -15.59 -5.10
CA ALA A 35 -10.98 -16.85 -4.36
C ALA A 35 -9.67 -17.66 -4.18
N ALA A 36 -8.54 -17.17 -4.69
CA ALA A 36 -7.22 -17.74 -4.42
C ALA A 36 -6.57 -17.01 -3.24
N GLY A 37 -7.11 -17.25 -2.04
CA GLY A 37 -6.60 -16.71 -0.78
C GLY A 37 -6.99 -15.24 -0.55
N VAL A 38 -7.93 -15.01 0.36
CA VAL A 38 -8.15 -13.66 0.92
C VAL A 38 -6.82 -13.20 1.49
N PHE A 39 -6.28 -12.09 0.97
CA PHE A 39 -5.02 -11.54 1.44
C PHE A 39 -5.14 -11.20 2.92
N ASN A 40 -4.17 -11.66 3.71
CA ASN A 40 -4.14 -11.40 5.14
C ASN A 40 -2.76 -10.93 5.54
N MET A 41 -2.73 -9.78 6.21
CA MET A 41 -1.52 -9.31 6.86
C MET A 41 -1.45 -9.90 8.27
N ARG A 42 -0.27 -10.38 8.66
CA ARG A 42 0.03 -10.78 10.03
C ARG A 42 1.11 -9.87 10.58
N ILE A 43 0.89 -9.42 11.81
CA ILE A 43 1.81 -8.53 12.52
C ILE A 43 2.40 -9.32 13.69
N ARG A 44 3.68 -9.13 13.93
CA ARG A 44 4.34 -9.60 15.16
C ARG A 44 5.45 -8.65 15.55
N GLU A 45 5.83 -8.69 16.81
CA GLU A 45 7.11 -8.13 17.25
C GLU A 45 8.25 -8.92 16.62
N ALA A 46 9.34 -8.23 16.28
CA ALA A 46 10.56 -8.89 15.83
C ALA A 46 11.32 -9.46 17.03
N ASP A 47 11.95 -10.62 16.86
CA ASP A 47 12.87 -11.09 17.89
C ASP A 47 14.10 -10.15 17.95
N PRO A 48 14.66 -9.84 19.13
CA PRO A 48 15.79 -8.90 19.24
C PRO A 48 17.05 -9.31 18.44
N GLU A 49 17.18 -10.60 18.14
CA GLU A 49 18.28 -11.16 17.34
C GLU A 49 17.91 -11.37 15.86
N GLU A 50 16.66 -11.07 15.48
CA GLU A 50 16.19 -11.20 14.10
C GLU A 50 16.81 -10.12 13.21
N THR A 51 17.22 -10.55 12.02
CA THR A 51 17.95 -9.71 11.06
C THR A 51 17.32 -9.87 9.70
N PHE A 52 17.08 -8.76 9.02
CA PHE A 52 16.55 -8.73 7.68
C PHE A 52 17.64 -8.26 6.71
N ALA A 53 17.56 -8.68 5.46
CA ALA A 53 18.49 -8.27 4.43
C ALA A 53 17.77 -7.96 3.13
N GLY A 54 18.30 -6.95 2.44
CA GLY A 54 17.96 -6.53 1.08
C GLY A 54 19.09 -5.64 0.54
N PRO A 55 19.38 -5.60 -0.76
CA PRO A 55 20.29 -4.66 -1.39
C PRO A 55 19.76 -3.22 -1.27
N LEU A 56 20.67 -2.28 -1.02
CA LEU A 56 20.35 -0.84 -1.13
C LEU A 56 20.04 -0.45 -2.57
N GLU A 57 20.83 -1.02 -3.49
CA GLU A 57 20.70 -0.92 -4.93
C GLU A 57 21.18 -2.27 -5.50
N PRO A 58 20.40 -2.94 -6.38
CA PRO A 58 20.77 -4.23 -6.97
C PRO A 58 22.17 -4.22 -7.63
N GLU A 59 22.60 -3.05 -8.11
CA GLU A 59 23.85 -2.85 -8.84
C GLU A 59 25.08 -2.75 -7.93
N MET A 60 24.91 -2.40 -6.64
CA MET A 60 26.02 -2.24 -5.69
C MET A 60 26.45 -3.54 -5.00
N GLY A 61 25.67 -4.63 -5.14
CA GLY A 61 26.07 -5.99 -4.76
C GLY A 61 26.34 -6.24 -3.27
N MET A 62 26.09 -5.26 -2.40
CA MET A 62 26.19 -5.40 -0.95
C MET A 62 24.79 -5.38 -0.33
N PRO A 63 24.35 -6.46 0.34
CA PRO A 63 23.08 -6.43 1.06
C PRO A 63 23.21 -5.44 2.21
N ILE A 64 22.25 -4.50 2.31
CA ILE A 64 21.96 -3.85 3.57
C ILE A 64 21.37 -4.89 4.51
N ARG A 65 21.87 -4.83 5.73
CA ARG A 65 21.32 -5.57 6.84
C ARG A 65 20.54 -4.60 7.70
N TRP A 66 19.26 -4.92 7.89
CA TRP A 66 18.39 -4.22 8.81
C TRP A 66 18.29 -5.05 10.09
N ASP A 67 18.77 -4.47 11.18
CA ASP A 67 18.68 -5.04 12.52
C ASP A 67 17.70 -4.21 13.36
N GLY A 68 17.13 -4.81 14.41
CA GLY A 68 16.35 -4.07 15.40
C GLY A 68 14.98 -3.58 14.91
N ALA A 69 14.35 -4.32 13.99
CA ALA A 69 12.94 -4.09 13.67
C ALA A 69 12.09 -4.21 14.95
N LYS A 70 11.08 -3.35 15.08
CA LYS A 70 10.10 -3.43 16.17
C LYS A 70 8.89 -4.25 15.79
N LEU A 71 8.37 -4.01 14.59
CA LEU A 71 7.27 -4.76 14.03
C LEU A 71 7.63 -5.35 12.68
N VAL A 72 7.17 -6.57 12.46
CA VAL A 72 7.29 -7.32 11.21
C VAL A 72 5.88 -7.57 10.69
N PHE A 73 5.63 -7.06 9.49
CA PHE A 73 4.38 -7.25 8.76
C PHE A 73 4.63 -8.25 7.64
N THR A 74 4.05 -9.43 7.78
CA THR A 74 4.12 -10.51 6.78
C THR A 74 2.78 -10.65 6.07
N PHE A 75 2.82 -11.13 4.84
CA PHE A 75 1.67 -11.14 3.97
C PHE A 75 1.45 -12.52 3.36
N ASP A 76 0.24 -13.05 3.54
CA ASP A 76 -0.28 -14.14 2.73
C ASP A 76 -1.12 -13.48 1.63
N GLY A 77 -0.73 -13.59 0.37
CA GLY A 77 -1.35 -12.83 -0.72
C GLY A 77 -1.19 -13.46 -2.10
N PRO A 78 -1.84 -12.89 -3.13
CA PRO A 78 -1.64 -13.35 -4.49
C PRO A 78 -0.22 -13.04 -4.95
N ALA A 79 0.35 -13.90 -5.79
CA ALA A 79 1.67 -13.68 -6.39
C ALA A 79 1.68 -12.55 -7.45
N GLU A 80 0.49 -12.07 -7.84
CA GLU A 80 0.29 -10.98 -8.79
C GLU A 80 -0.90 -10.10 -8.35
N CYS A 81 -0.84 -8.80 -8.62
CA CYS A 81 -1.98 -7.89 -8.44
C CYS A 81 -1.92 -6.70 -9.41
N GLN A 82 -3.04 -5.99 -9.57
CA GLN A 82 -3.03 -4.75 -10.36
C GLN A 82 -2.25 -3.67 -9.61
N LYS A 83 -1.40 -2.95 -10.34
CA LYS A 83 -0.77 -1.73 -9.86
C LYS A 83 -1.85 -0.67 -9.65
N ILE A 84 -1.74 0.14 -8.62
CA ILE A 84 -2.65 1.26 -8.36
C ILE A 84 -1.91 2.59 -8.50
N HIS A 85 -2.69 3.63 -8.69
CA HIS A 85 -2.30 5.00 -8.37
C HIS A 85 -3.36 5.64 -7.47
N PHE A 86 -2.98 6.75 -6.83
CA PHE A 86 -3.87 7.48 -5.95
C PHE A 86 -3.76 8.98 -6.15
N LYS A 87 -4.83 9.69 -5.79
CA LYS A 87 -4.92 11.13 -5.86
C LYS A 87 -5.45 11.67 -4.53
N PRO A 88 -4.73 12.58 -3.86
CA PRO A 88 -5.19 13.11 -2.58
C PRO A 88 -6.26 14.18 -2.77
N GLY A 89 -7.36 14.05 -2.03
CA GLY A 89 -8.38 15.11 -1.89
C GLY A 89 -8.04 16.14 -0.81
N TYR A 90 -7.15 15.79 0.13
CA TYR A 90 -6.66 16.65 1.20
C TYR A 90 -5.20 16.34 1.50
N MET A 91 -4.37 17.38 1.57
CA MET A 91 -2.99 17.31 2.09
C MET A 91 -2.76 18.46 3.07
N PRO A 92 -2.26 18.18 4.29
CA PRO A 92 -1.94 19.21 5.27
C PRO A 92 -0.61 19.94 4.97
N TYR A 93 0.21 19.39 4.09
CA TYR A 93 1.52 19.90 3.70
C TYR A 93 1.60 19.98 2.17
N ASP A 94 2.48 20.84 1.67
CA ASP A 94 2.79 20.90 0.25
C ASP A 94 3.49 19.62 -0.21
N ILE A 95 3.17 19.17 -1.42
CA ILE A 95 3.80 17.99 -2.02
C ILE A 95 5.19 18.39 -2.50
N ALA A 96 6.22 17.67 -2.06
CA ALA A 96 7.61 17.90 -2.43
C ALA A 96 7.84 17.57 -3.92
N PRO A 97 8.15 18.58 -4.76
CA PRO A 97 8.45 18.35 -6.16
C PRO A 97 9.75 17.53 -6.30
N GLY A 98 9.72 16.49 -7.13
CA GLY A 98 10.89 15.64 -7.41
C GLY A 98 11.17 14.55 -6.36
N LEU A 99 10.46 14.53 -5.23
CA LEU A 99 10.48 13.41 -4.26
C LEU A 99 9.18 12.58 -4.29
N SER A 100 8.24 12.98 -5.15
CA SER A 100 6.97 12.30 -5.39
C SER A 100 6.98 11.69 -6.79
N TRP A 101 6.32 10.54 -6.95
CA TRP A 101 6.19 9.86 -8.24
C TRP A 101 4.84 10.23 -8.87
N GLU A 102 4.78 11.43 -9.44
CA GLU A 102 3.63 11.87 -10.23
C GLU A 102 3.61 11.11 -11.56
N GLU A 103 2.47 10.50 -11.88
CA GLU A 103 2.25 9.83 -13.16
C GLU A 103 1.67 10.81 -14.18
N ASP A 104 0.37 11.13 -14.07
CA ASP A 104 -0.32 12.13 -14.91
C ASP A 104 -1.57 12.66 -14.18
N GLY A 105 -2.00 13.89 -14.50
CA GLY A 105 -3.28 14.44 -14.02
C GLY A 105 -3.42 14.57 -12.48
N GLY A 106 -2.30 14.59 -11.76
CA GLY A 106 -2.26 14.59 -10.30
C GLY A 106 -2.52 13.22 -9.67
N TRP A 107 -2.29 12.12 -10.42
CA TRP A 107 -2.19 10.77 -9.88
C TRP A 107 -0.75 10.45 -9.49
N TYR A 108 -0.60 9.70 -8.40
CA TYR A 108 0.69 9.38 -7.80
C TYR A 108 0.81 7.90 -7.46
N GLY A 109 2.03 7.36 -7.59
CA GLY A 109 2.41 6.09 -6.95
C GLY A 109 3.06 6.29 -5.57
N ARG A 110 3.59 7.49 -5.32
CA ARG A 110 4.21 7.92 -4.07
C ARG A 110 4.10 9.44 -3.92
N ILE A 111 3.77 9.89 -2.73
CA ILE A 111 3.79 11.31 -2.34
C ILE A 111 4.73 11.49 -1.16
N THR A 112 5.67 12.41 -1.29
CA THR A 112 6.47 12.93 -0.18
C THR A 112 6.09 14.40 0.01
N CYS A 113 5.93 14.87 1.24
CA CYS A 113 5.63 16.27 1.52
C CYS A 113 6.88 17.10 1.87
N GLU A 114 6.81 18.41 1.64
CA GLU A 114 7.84 19.36 2.08
C GLU A 114 7.70 19.65 3.57
N GLY A 115 8.81 19.54 4.31
CA GLY A 115 8.90 19.97 5.71
C GLY A 115 8.72 21.48 5.85
N THR A 116 8.10 21.90 6.96
CA THR A 116 7.76 23.31 7.21
C THR A 116 8.98 24.22 7.44
N ASP A 117 10.14 23.65 7.79
CA ASP A 117 11.31 24.42 8.27
C ASP A 117 12.62 24.23 7.48
N GLY A 118 12.57 23.78 6.23
CA GLY A 118 13.77 23.70 5.38
C GLY A 118 14.85 22.72 5.88
N CYS A 119 14.54 21.88 6.86
CA CYS A 119 15.34 20.72 7.20
C CYS A 119 15.19 19.70 6.08
N ALA A 120 16.30 19.44 5.37
CA ALA A 120 16.42 18.39 4.35
C ALA A 120 16.21 16.96 4.88
N SER A 121 15.81 16.81 6.15
CA SER A 121 15.76 15.54 6.90
C SER A 121 14.40 15.24 7.52
N GLY A 122 13.36 16.03 7.25
CA GLY A 122 11.99 15.76 7.74
C GLY A 122 11.04 15.65 6.57
N GLN A 123 10.54 14.45 6.27
CA GLN A 123 9.39 14.25 5.41
C GLN A 123 8.15 14.27 6.32
N PRO A 124 7.41 15.39 6.44
CA PRO A 124 6.31 15.50 7.40
C PRO A 124 5.17 14.55 7.05
N CYS A 125 5.09 14.09 5.81
CA CYS A 125 4.16 13.05 5.37
C CYS A 125 4.76 12.27 4.20
N LEU A 126 4.58 10.94 4.24
CA LEU A 126 4.85 10.02 3.14
C LEU A 126 3.59 9.18 2.90
N ILE A 127 3.20 9.06 1.63
CA ILE A 127 2.17 8.14 1.16
C ILE A 127 2.81 7.27 0.08
N GLU A 128 2.76 5.95 0.24
CA GLU A 128 3.38 5.02 -0.70
C GLU A 128 2.49 3.81 -0.97
N ALA A 129 2.32 3.50 -2.26
CA ALA A 129 1.71 2.25 -2.70
C ALA A 129 2.75 1.13 -2.70
N ARG A 130 2.45 0.05 -1.98
CA ARG A 130 3.18 -1.22 -1.98
C ARG A 130 2.24 -2.35 -2.37
N TYR A 131 2.80 -3.50 -2.68
CA TYR A 131 2.05 -4.60 -3.27
C TYR A 131 2.35 -5.92 -2.57
N ALA A 132 1.30 -6.68 -2.26
CA ALA A 132 1.41 -7.99 -1.63
C ALA A 132 2.36 -8.94 -2.36
N PRO A 133 2.36 -9.02 -3.71
CA PRO A 133 3.36 -9.75 -4.47
C PRO A 133 4.83 -9.45 -4.13
N GLN A 134 5.16 -8.26 -3.62
CA GLN A 134 6.52 -7.97 -3.15
C GLN A 134 6.90 -8.85 -1.96
N PHE A 135 5.95 -9.15 -1.08
CA PHE A 135 6.20 -9.78 0.21
C PHE A 135 5.83 -11.28 0.26
N VAL A 136 5.32 -11.83 -0.84
CA VAL A 136 5.04 -13.28 -0.91
C VAL A 136 6.35 -14.08 -0.77
N ASP A 137 6.22 -15.34 -0.35
CA ASP A 137 7.35 -16.27 -0.17
C ASP A 137 8.38 -15.87 0.92
N GLY A 138 7.91 -15.24 1.99
CA GLY A 138 8.69 -14.98 3.21
C GLY A 138 9.28 -13.58 3.30
N GLY A 139 8.81 -12.66 2.46
CA GLY A 139 9.09 -11.24 2.56
C GLY A 139 8.40 -10.55 3.74
N SER A 140 8.81 -9.32 4.04
CA SER A 140 8.28 -8.54 5.17
C SER A 140 8.37 -7.04 4.95
N LEU A 141 7.32 -6.33 5.38
CA LEU A 141 7.39 -4.89 5.61
C LEU A 141 7.79 -4.66 7.08
N LEU A 142 8.74 -3.76 7.32
CA LEU A 142 9.41 -3.64 8.62
C LEU A 142 9.21 -2.25 9.21
N LEU A 143 8.80 -2.16 10.48
CA LEU A 143 8.93 -0.93 11.24
C LEU A 143 10.32 -0.92 11.91
N LEU A 144 11.21 -0.10 11.37
CA LEU A 144 12.54 0.12 11.93
C LEU A 144 12.55 1.39 12.79
N TYR A 145 13.65 1.59 13.53
CA TYR A 145 13.97 2.88 14.14
C TYR A 145 12.89 3.45 15.05
N SER A 146 12.20 2.59 15.79
CA SER A 146 11.29 2.97 16.87
C SER A 146 11.81 2.34 18.15
N ASP A 147 11.61 3.00 19.28
CA ASP A 147 11.85 2.45 20.62
C ASP A 147 10.56 1.83 21.17
N ASP A 148 9.45 2.56 21.04
CA ASP A 148 8.14 2.18 21.53
C ASP A 148 7.05 2.33 20.45
N VAL A 149 6.08 1.42 20.46
CA VAL A 149 4.90 1.44 19.57
C VAL A 149 3.64 1.50 20.43
N SER A 150 2.70 2.38 20.09
CA SER A 150 1.40 2.43 20.78
C SER A 150 0.58 1.17 20.49
N ASP A 151 -0.54 1.01 21.20
CA ASP A 151 -1.53 0.01 20.82
C ASP A 151 -1.93 0.17 19.35
N ILE A 152 -1.96 -0.96 18.62
CA ILE A 152 -2.40 -1.01 17.23
C ILE A 152 -3.93 -1.06 17.21
N ILE A 153 -4.53 -0.10 16.52
CA ILE A 153 -5.97 -0.03 16.31
C ILE A 153 -6.28 -0.62 14.93
N GLU A 154 -7.16 -1.63 14.90
CA GLU A 154 -7.64 -2.25 13.67
C GLU A 154 -9.04 -1.78 13.32
N GLU A 155 -9.25 -1.39 12.06
CA GLU A 155 -10.54 -0.97 11.53
C GLU A 155 -10.80 -1.54 10.13
N GLU A 156 -12.06 -1.51 9.70
CA GLU A 156 -12.48 -1.88 8.36
C GLU A 156 -13.33 -0.78 7.73
N TRP A 157 -12.92 -0.24 6.58
CA TRP A 157 -13.65 0.78 5.83
C TRP A 157 -13.84 0.33 4.39
N ASN A 158 -15.08 0.22 3.90
CA ASN A 158 -15.36 -0.02 2.47
C ASN A 158 -14.54 -1.16 1.82
N GLY A 159 -14.30 -2.25 2.56
CA GLY A 159 -13.49 -3.39 2.11
C GLY A 159 -11.97 -3.24 2.27
N TYR A 160 -11.49 -2.10 2.76
CA TYR A 160 -10.13 -1.93 3.26
C TYR A 160 -10.05 -2.37 4.70
N ARG A 161 -8.94 -3.03 5.05
CA ARG A 161 -8.51 -3.20 6.43
C ARG A 161 -7.44 -2.20 6.75
N ILE A 162 -7.48 -1.67 7.98
CA ILE A 162 -6.70 -0.51 8.37
C ILE A 162 -6.05 -0.79 9.70
N LEU A 163 -4.75 -0.53 9.78
CA LEU A 163 -3.99 -0.50 11.02
C LEU A 163 -3.54 0.92 11.29
N LYS A 164 -3.70 1.37 12.53
CA LYS A 164 -3.33 2.71 12.98
C LYS A 164 -2.53 2.61 14.26
N PHE A 165 -1.38 3.25 14.32
CA PHE A 165 -0.57 3.30 15.53
C PHE A 165 0.40 4.47 15.49
N GLY A 166 0.79 4.93 16.68
CA GLY A 166 1.93 5.81 16.87
C GLY A 166 3.19 5.01 17.16
N SER A 167 4.35 5.60 16.90
CA SER A 167 5.64 5.10 17.35
C SER A 167 6.47 6.26 17.86
N HIS A 168 7.31 5.97 18.84
CA HIS A 168 8.29 6.92 19.36
C HIS A 168 9.68 6.40 19.09
N LYS A 169 10.60 7.31 18.76
CA LYS A 169 12.04 7.07 18.73
C LYS A 169 12.75 8.18 19.51
N ALA A 170 13.47 7.82 20.55
CA ALA A 170 14.47 8.69 21.13
C ALA A 170 15.65 8.75 20.16
N ASN A 171 15.90 9.90 19.54
CA ASN A 171 17.08 10.09 18.69
C ASN A 171 18.17 10.87 19.45
N PRO A 172 19.13 10.17 20.10
CA PRO A 172 20.19 10.83 20.86
C PRO A 172 21.27 11.49 19.96
N ASN A 173 21.23 11.28 18.64
CA ASN A 173 22.32 11.66 17.72
C ASN A 173 21.92 12.74 16.69
N PHE A 174 20.75 13.37 16.80
CA PHE A 174 20.42 14.49 15.92
C PHE A 174 21.34 15.69 16.23
N PRO A 175 21.89 16.40 15.22
CA PRO A 175 22.67 17.61 15.46
C PRO A 175 21.80 18.68 16.11
N GLY A 176 21.83 18.79 17.44
CA GLY A 176 20.96 19.69 18.20
C GLY A 176 20.58 19.20 19.60
N GLY A 177 20.67 17.89 19.87
CA GLY A 177 20.34 17.28 21.17
C GLY A 177 19.57 15.97 21.02
N GLU A 178 19.06 15.45 22.15
CA GLU A 178 18.04 14.39 22.14
C GLU A 178 16.78 14.96 21.48
N HIS A 179 16.45 14.46 20.30
CA HIS A 179 15.17 14.74 19.65
C HIS A 179 14.34 13.47 19.72
N ASP A 180 13.29 13.55 20.53
CA ASP A 180 12.20 12.59 20.50
C ASP A 180 11.44 12.78 19.19
N VAL A 181 11.35 11.71 18.41
CA VAL A 181 10.66 11.69 17.13
C VAL A 181 9.43 10.80 17.29
N ASP A 182 8.27 11.44 17.37
CA ASP A 182 6.99 10.75 17.30
C ASP A 182 6.58 10.63 15.83
N ALA A 183 6.09 9.45 15.45
CA ALA A 183 5.57 9.17 14.13
C ALA A 183 4.20 8.49 14.25
N CYS A 184 3.30 8.80 13.33
CA CYS A 184 2.03 8.11 13.18
C CYS A 184 2.04 7.30 11.89
N TYR A 185 1.39 6.13 11.91
CA TYR A 185 1.27 5.24 10.77
C TYR A 185 -0.17 4.83 10.53
N TYR A 186 -0.51 4.77 9.26
CA TYR A 186 -1.75 4.23 8.72
C TYR A 186 -1.40 3.23 7.64
N ILE A 187 -1.69 1.95 7.85
CA ILE A 187 -1.53 0.90 6.85
C ILE A 187 -2.92 0.51 6.38
N MET A 188 -3.29 0.92 5.17
CA MET A 188 -4.54 0.54 4.51
C MET A 188 -4.24 -0.56 3.51
N TYR A 189 -4.95 -1.67 3.56
CA TYR A 189 -4.77 -2.74 2.58
C TYR A 189 -6.09 -3.28 2.09
N GLN A 190 -6.11 -3.71 0.82
CA GLN A 190 -7.30 -4.26 0.18
C GLN A 190 -7.14 -5.79 0.03
N PRO A 191 -7.84 -6.61 0.84
CA PRO A 191 -7.67 -8.07 0.89
C PRO A 191 -7.98 -8.86 -0.38
N GLU A 192 -8.76 -8.30 -1.29
CA GLU A 192 -9.15 -8.94 -2.56
C GLU A 192 -8.29 -8.48 -3.74
N GLN A 193 -7.63 -7.32 -3.60
CA GLN A 193 -6.88 -6.66 -4.68
C GLN A 193 -5.37 -6.65 -4.43
N GLY A 194 -4.90 -6.95 -3.22
CA GLY A 194 -3.48 -7.22 -2.94
C GLY A 194 -2.57 -6.00 -2.94
N TYR A 195 -3.08 -4.77 -2.94
CA TYR A 195 -2.27 -3.57 -2.73
C TYR A 195 -2.37 -3.06 -1.29
N ILE A 196 -1.34 -2.32 -0.88
CA ILE A 196 -1.15 -1.75 0.45
C ILE A 196 -0.79 -0.27 0.25
N LEU A 197 -1.45 0.62 0.96
CA LEU A 197 -1.09 2.03 1.08
C LEU A 197 -0.59 2.26 2.49
N THR A 198 0.64 2.74 2.61
CA THR A 198 1.15 3.24 3.89
C THR A 198 1.19 4.74 3.88
N LEU A 199 0.60 5.33 4.90
CA LEU A 199 0.65 6.74 5.20
C LEU A 199 1.44 6.89 6.50
N SER A 200 2.43 7.76 6.50
CA SER A 200 3.24 8.01 7.68
C SER A 200 3.51 9.50 7.85
N SER A 201 3.67 9.97 9.09
CA SER A 201 3.87 11.39 9.39
C SER A 201 4.59 11.61 10.71
N PHE A 202 5.56 12.54 10.72
CA PHE A 202 6.28 12.99 11.92
C PHE A 202 5.70 14.25 12.58
N GLU A 203 4.91 15.03 11.83
CA GLU A 203 4.32 16.29 12.33
C GLU A 203 2.81 16.19 12.56
N GLY A 204 2.17 15.17 11.98
CA GLY A 204 0.74 14.91 12.08
C GLY A 204 0.39 13.95 13.21
N ASN A 205 -0.91 13.83 13.47
CA ASN A 205 -1.47 12.82 14.37
C ASN A 205 -2.33 11.82 13.58
N LEU A 206 -2.86 10.81 14.27
CA LEU A 206 -3.72 9.79 13.66
C LEU A 206 -4.98 10.39 13.00
N ASP A 207 -5.51 11.51 13.47
CA ASP A 207 -6.68 12.18 12.87
C ASP A 207 -6.31 12.85 11.53
N THR A 208 -5.10 13.43 11.45
CA THR A 208 -4.58 13.99 10.20
C THR A 208 -4.41 12.89 9.15
N LEU A 209 -3.80 11.76 9.52
CA LEU A 209 -3.65 10.62 8.62
C LEU A 209 -5.00 10.01 8.23
N GLU A 210 -5.95 9.95 9.16
CA GLU A 210 -7.33 9.53 8.87
C GLU A 210 -7.97 10.41 7.78
N GLN A 211 -7.82 11.73 7.91
CA GLN A 211 -8.40 12.68 6.96
C GLN A 211 -7.77 12.53 5.57
N ILE A 212 -6.45 12.36 5.50
CA ILE A 212 -5.77 12.06 4.23
C ILE A 212 -6.33 10.76 3.65
N ALA A 213 -6.29 9.66 4.42
CA ALA A 213 -6.77 8.34 4.01
C ALA A 213 -8.20 8.35 3.46
N LYS A 214 -9.12 9.03 4.14
CA LYS A 214 -10.54 9.15 3.71
C LYS A 214 -10.73 10.03 2.47
N SER A 215 -9.76 10.88 2.15
CA SER A 215 -9.81 11.77 0.99
C SER A 215 -9.12 11.19 -0.26
N LEU A 216 -8.45 10.03 -0.15
CA LEU A 216 -7.77 9.42 -1.27
C LEU A 216 -8.77 8.87 -2.29
N GLU A 217 -8.61 9.31 -3.53
CA GLU A 217 -9.12 8.60 -4.70
C GLU A 217 -8.07 7.55 -5.09
N ILE A 218 -8.47 6.29 -5.26
CA ILE A 218 -7.57 5.16 -5.55
C ILE A 218 -8.13 4.41 -6.75
N GLU A 219 -7.31 4.23 -7.78
CA GLU A 219 -7.70 3.56 -9.02
C GLU A 219 -6.68 2.49 -9.42
N PRO A 220 -7.14 1.29 -9.84
CA PRO A 220 -6.28 0.32 -10.51
C PRO A 220 -5.85 0.84 -11.88
N THR A 221 -4.59 0.61 -12.22
CA THR A 221 -4.03 0.87 -13.54
C THR A 221 -4.20 -0.35 -14.45
N ALA A 222 -3.83 -0.21 -15.73
CA ALA A 222 -3.79 -1.35 -16.65
C ALA A 222 -2.61 -2.31 -16.41
N GLU A 223 -1.66 -1.93 -15.55
CA GLU A 223 -0.45 -2.70 -15.26
C GLU A 223 -0.69 -3.74 -14.16
N THR A 224 -0.04 -4.89 -14.29
CA THR A 224 0.00 -5.94 -13.28
C THR A 224 1.42 -6.05 -12.76
N VAL A 225 1.56 -6.21 -11.46
CA VAL A 225 2.82 -6.43 -10.77
C VAL A 225 2.82 -7.84 -10.18
N SER A 226 3.98 -8.49 -10.18
CA SER A 226 4.20 -9.89 -9.86
C SER A 226 5.46 -10.05 -9.02
N SER A 227 5.55 -11.07 -8.17
CA SER A 227 6.72 -11.24 -7.28
C SER A 227 8.07 -11.16 -7.99
N ALA A 228 8.14 -11.53 -9.27
CA ALA A 228 9.33 -11.46 -10.10
C ALA A 228 9.79 -10.04 -10.47
N ASP A 229 8.94 -9.02 -10.29
CA ASP A 229 9.24 -7.62 -10.58
C ASP A 229 10.10 -6.97 -9.48
N TRP A 230 10.25 -7.65 -8.34
CA TRP A 230 11.09 -7.19 -7.24
C TRP A 230 12.35 -8.01 -7.14
N HIS A 231 13.47 -7.31 -6.96
CA HIS A 231 14.71 -7.93 -6.53
C HIS A 231 14.64 -8.32 -5.04
N ASP A 232 13.78 -7.62 -4.28
CA ASP A 232 13.74 -7.66 -2.81
C ASP A 232 12.34 -7.82 -2.27
N HIS A 233 12.25 -8.73 -1.32
CA HIS A 233 10.99 -9.07 -0.67
C HIS A 233 10.88 -8.47 0.73
N ASN A 234 11.89 -7.70 1.18
CA ASN A 234 11.88 -6.98 2.44
C ASN A 234 11.95 -5.47 2.17
N GLU A 235 11.11 -4.72 2.86
CA GLU A 235 11.06 -3.26 2.77
C GLU A 235 10.86 -2.67 4.16
N PHE A 236 11.35 -1.46 4.41
CA PHE A 236 11.05 -0.76 5.65
C PHE A 236 10.04 0.36 5.44
N MET A 237 9.12 0.51 6.40
CA MET A 237 8.33 1.73 6.50
C MET A 237 9.21 2.81 7.07
N ASP A 238 9.59 3.74 6.20
CA ASP A 238 10.23 4.95 6.62
C ASP A 238 9.19 6.05 6.88
N CYS A 239 9.46 6.90 7.86
CA CYS A 239 8.81 8.20 7.96
C CYS A 239 9.69 9.32 7.37
N GLY A 240 10.90 9.00 6.90
CA GLY A 240 11.86 9.95 6.32
C GLY A 240 13.13 10.09 7.16
N VAL A 241 13.65 9.00 7.72
CA VAL A 241 15.00 8.97 8.30
C VAL A 241 16.00 8.69 7.18
N GLY A 242 16.42 9.77 6.50
CA GLY A 242 17.63 9.78 5.68
C GLY A 242 18.91 9.79 6.53
#